data_AF-A0A6A5GHL5-F1
#
_entry.id   AF-A0A6A5GHL5-F1
#
_cell.length_a   1.000
_cell.length_b   1.000
_cell.length_c   1.000
_cell.angle_alpha   90.00
_cell.angle_beta   90.00
_cell.angle_gamma   90.00
#
_symmetry.space_group_name_H-M   'P 1'
#
loop_
_entity.id
_entity.type
_entity.pdbx_description
1 polymer ?
#
loop_
_entity_poly.entity_id
_entity_poly.type
_entity_poly.pdbx_seq_one_letter_code
_entity_poly.pdbx_strand_id
1 'polypeptide(L)'
;MRTAFPLLRLPYLVLMPVLEQMEITEKVSLSILSKRVRIYVKLLKMTCEHVNVILKNDRIEMKVFFENGEELRVLQYIDETQRSNFIYRHEHEMVFSWCPGSRLPVDYAVSIMDVTHCKSINQFIIAGIFEHDSIPIVTKLPKIDEVVVEHIWHPKFLTYEALRHKERILLRVLKTVLPVSSAVQVNYPFQILQNLNYLREILKGNLDAVTLKNYWG
;
A
#
# COMPACT_ATOMS: atom_id res chain seq x y z
N MET A 1 18.45 26.89 -25.45
CA MET A 1 17.23 26.37 -24.80
C MET A 1 17.03 24.92 -25.23
N ARG A 2 17.05 23.96 -24.31
CA ARG A 2 16.73 22.56 -24.60
C ARG A 2 15.27 22.34 -24.22
N THR A 3 14.36 22.38 -25.19
CA THR A 3 12.96 22.03 -24.95
C THR A 3 12.88 20.52 -24.74
N ALA A 4 12.20 20.09 -23.67
CA ALA A 4 12.01 18.67 -23.42
C ALA A 4 11.16 18.06 -24.55
N PHE A 5 11.53 16.85 -25.01
CA PHE A 5 10.76 16.14 -26.04
C PHE A 5 9.33 15.86 -25.52
N PRO A 6 8.28 16.23 -26.27
CA PRO A 6 6.91 16.19 -25.76
C PRO A 6 6.31 14.77 -25.87
N LEU A 7 6.91 13.80 -25.20
CA LEU A 7 6.52 12.38 -25.26
C LEU A 7 5.01 12.17 -25.08
N LEU A 8 4.40 12.84 -24.10
CA LEU A 8 2.97 12.68 -23.79
C LEU A 8 2.02 13.33 -24.81
N ARG A 9 2.56 14.11 -25.75
CA ARG A 9 1.79 14.73 -26.85
C ARG A 9 1.82 13.90 -28.12
N LEU A 10 2.61 12.83 -28.17
CA LEU A 10 2.69 11.99 -29.36
C LEU A 10 1.32 11.36 -29.71
N PRO A 11 1.04 11.13 -31.00
CA PRO A 11 -0.10 10.32 -31.42
C PRO A 11 0.02 8.89 -30.88
N TYR A 12 -1.13 8.24 -30.66
CA TYR A 12 -1.22 6.88 -30.12
C TYR A 12 -0.30 5.87 -30.86
N LEU A 13 -0.33 5.88 -32.19
CA LEU A 13 0.44 4.96 -33.04
C LEU A 13 1.96 5.06 -32.83
N VAL A 14 2.45 6.23 -32.40
CA VAL A 14 3.88 6.44 -32.13
C VAL A 14 4.19 6.17 -30.66
N LEU A 15 3.25 6.50 -29.75
CA LEU A 15 3.47 6.35 -28.32
C LEU A 15 3.43 4.89 -27.87
N MET A 16 2.60 4.03 -28.47
CA MET A 16 2.49 2.62 -28.06
C MET A 16 3.81 1.85 -28.20
N PRO A 17 4.50 1.85 -29.36
CA PRO A 17 5.79 1.18 -29.49
C PRO A 17 6.83 1.71 -28.50
N VAL A 18 6.81 3.01 -28.22
CA VAL A 18 7.71 3.61 -27.23
C VAL A 18 7.43 3.06 -25.82
N LEU A 19 6.16 2.96 -25.43
CA LEU A 19 5.77 2.39 -24.15
C LEU A 19 6.05 0.87 -24.07
N GLU A 20 5.99 0.14 -25.17
CA GLU A 20 6.31 -1.30 -25.21
C GLU A 20 7.78 -1.55 -24.88
N GLN A 21 8.69 -0.72 -25.39
CA GLN A 21 10.14 -0.82 -25.21
C GLN A 21 10.64 -0.28 -23.86
N MET A 22 9.80 0.44 -23.11
CA MET A 22 10.15 0.97 -21.79
C MET A 22 10.23 -0.13 -20.73
N GLU A 23 10.91 0.15 -19.64
CA GLU A 23 10.91 -0.73 -18.47
C GLU A 23 9.57 -0.63 -17.71
N ILE A 24 9.21 -1.67 -16.95
CA ILE A 24 7.96 -1.70 -16.16
C ILE A 24 7.81 -0.45 -15.27
N THR A 25 8.88 -0.07 -14.58
CA THR A 25 8.93 1.13 -13.72
C THR A 25 8.64 2.41 -14.50
N GLU A 26 9.11 2.52 -15.74
CA GLU A 26 8.86 3.70 -16.59
C GLU A 26 7.40 3.75 -17.03
N LYS A 27 6.87 2.61 -17.48
CA LYS A 27 5.45 2.47 -17.88
C LYS A 27 4.53 2.88 -16.72
N VAL A 28 4.76 2.34 -15.52
CA VAL A 28 3.95 2.65 -14.34
C VAL A 28 4.10 4.12 -13.95
N SER A 29 5.32 4.67 -13.96
CA SER A 29 5.56 6.08 -13.63
C SER A 29 4.75 7.00 -14.55
N LEU A 30 4.81 6.76 -15.87
CA LEU A 30 4.08 7.55 -16.86
C LEU A 30 2.56 7.42 -16.71
N SER A 31 2.07 6.23 -16.34
CA SER A 31 0.64 5.97 -16.11
C SER A 31 0.06 6.78 -14.93
N ILE A 32 0.90 7.13 -13.97
CA ILE A 32 0.53 7.93 -12.81
C ILE A 32 0.41 9.41 -13.19
N LEU A 33 1.27 9.88 -14.09
CA LEU A 33 1.36 11.30 -14.51
C LEU A 33 0.21 11.75 -15.44
N SER A 34 -0.40 10.84 -16.20
CA SER A 34 -1.43 11.22 -17.18
C SER A 34 -2.51 10.15 -17.34
N LYS A 35 -3.78 10.57 -17.26
CA LYS A 35 -4.94 9.70 -17.55
C LYS A 35 -4.87 9.11 -18.96
N ARG A 36 -4.40 9.89 -19.95
CA ARG A 36 -4.25 9.42 -21.34
C ARG A 36 -3.20 8.31 -21.42
N VAL A 37 -2.06 8.50 -20.79
CA VAL A 37 -0.99 7.50 -20.79
C VAL A 37 -1.39 6.26 -20.01
N ARG A 38 -2.12 6.41 -18.91
CA ARG A 38 -2.68 5.30 -18.16
C ARG A 38 -3.52 4.37 -19.04
N ILE A 39 -4.39 4.92 -19.87
CA ILE A 39 -5.20 4.13 -20.83
C ILE A 39 -4.27 3.32 -21.73
N TYR A 40 -3.20 3.92 -22.24
CA TYR A 40 -2.27 3.24 -23.14
C TYR A 40 -1.44 2.16 -22.43
N VAL A 41 -0.92 2.44 -21.24
CA VAL A 41 -0.20 1.46 -20.43
C VAL A 41 -1.10 0.28 -20.05
N LYS A 42 -2.37 0.54 -19.74
CA LYS A 42 -3.36 -0.52 -19.47
C LYS A 42 -3.57 -1.45 -20.67
N LEU A 43 -3.47 -0.93 -21.90
CA LEU A 43 -3.58 -1.74 -23.14
C LEU A 43 -2.38 -2.67 -23.35
N LEU A 44 -1.23 -2.41 -22.70
CA LEU A 44 -0.06 -3.29 -22.77
C LEU A 44 -0.25 -4.62 -22.04
N LYS A 45 -1.34 -4.77 -21.26
CA LYS A 45 -1.69 -6.00 -20.54
C LYS A 45 -0.53 -6.56 -19.72
N MET A 46 0.15 -5.68 -18.98
CA MET A 46 1.17 -6.10 -18.02
C MET A 46 0.53 -7.06 -17.00
N THR A 47 1.10 -8.26 -16.84
CA THR A 47 0.57 -9.28 -15.94
C THR A 47 1.23 -9.18 -14.57
N CYS A 48 0.40 -8.91 -13.56
CA CYS A 48 0.79 -8.87 -12.15
C CYS A 48 0.41 -10.19 -11.50
N GLU A 49 1.38 -10.83 -10.84
CA GLU A 49 1.17 -12.05 -10.08
C GLU A 49 0.43 -11.72 -8.79
N HIS A 50 0.93 -10.76 -8.04
CA HIS A 50 0.29 -10.29 -6.82
C HIS A 50 0.77 -8.91 -6.38
N VAL A 51 -0.03 -8.26 -5.53
CA VAL A 51 0.29 -6.98 -4.89
C VAL A 51 0.26 -7.16 -3.38
N ASN A 52 1.32 -6.73 -2.71
CA ASN A 52 1.34 -6.61 -1.25
C ASN A 52 1.43 -5.13 -0.86
N VAL A 53 0.72 -4.75 0.19
CA VAL A 53 0.75 -3.40 0.76
C VAL A 53 1.16 -3.51 2.21
N ILE A 54 2.18 -2.78 2.61
CA ILE A 54 2.78 -2.83 3.95
C ILE A 54 2.63 -1.47 4.60
N LEU A 55 1.89 -1.41 5.71
CA LEU A 55 1.84 -0.26 6.61
C LEU A 55 3.01 -0.38 7.60
N LYS A 56 3.96 0.55 7.50
CA LYS A 56 5.14 0.63 8.37
C LYS A 56 5.16 1.99 9.01
N ASN A 57 4.86 2.11 10.30
CA ASN A 57 5.04 3.33 11.08
C ASN A 57 4.61 4.60 10.30
N ASP A 58 5.58 5.34 9.76
CA ASP A 58 5.49 6.61 9.05
C ASP A 58 5.37 6.47 7.51
N ARG A 59 5.13 5.28 6.97
CA ARG A 59 5.05 5.04 5.52
C ARG A 59 4.19 3.85 5.13
N ILE A 60 3.77 3.86 3.87
CA ILE A 60 3.13 2.73 3.19
C ILE A 60 4.02 2.30 2.05
N GLU A 61 4.31 1.01 1.98
CA GLU A 61 5.08 0.38 0.92
C GLU A 61 4.16 -0.52 0.12
N MET A 62 4.01 -0.27 -1.17
CA MET A 62 3.32 -1.18 -2.09
C MET A 62 4.38 -1.93 -2.89
N LYS A 63 4.26 -3.24 -2.93
CA LYS A 63 5.09 -4.14 -3.73
C LYS A 63 4.23 -4.82 -4.76
N VAL A 64 4.63 -4.71 -6.03
CA VAL A 64 3.96 -5.36 -7.15
C VAL A 64 4.93 -6.36 -7.74
N PHE A 65 4.51 -7.62 -7.75
CA PHE A 65 5.26 -8.73 -8.31
C PHE A 65 4.67 -9.08 -9.68
N PHE A 66 5.53 -9.12 -10.69
CA PHE A 66 5.14 -9.42 -12.07
C PHE A 66 5.50 -10.86 -12.43
N GLU A 67 4.77 -11.46 -13.37
CA GLU A 67 5.00 -12.87 -13.79
C GLU A 67 6.39 -13.12 -14.38
N ASN A 68 7.06 -12.07 -14.87
CA ASN A 68 8.44 -12.13 -15.36
C ASN A 68 9.50 -12.13 -14.22
N GLY A 69 9.08 -12.10 -12.96
CA GLY A 69 9.95 -12.04 -11.79
C GLY A 69 10.43 -10.64 -11.42
N GLU A 70 10.03 -9.60 -12.14
CA GLU A 70 10.33 -8.22 -11.76
C GLU A 70 9.50 -7.77 -10.55
N GLU A 71 10.08 -6.92 -9.70
CA GLU A 71 9.41 -6.30 -8.56
C GLU A 71 9.39 -4.78 -8.76
N LEU A 72 8.21 -4.17 -8.60
CA LEU A 72 8.07 -2.73 -8.44
C LEU A 72 7.79 -2.41 -6.97
N ARG A 73 8.64 -1.59 -6.37
CA ARG A 73 8.41 -1.06 -5.02
C ARG A 73 7.97 0.38 -5.08
N VAL A 74 6.95 0.71 -4.30
CA VAL A 74 6.39 2.04 -4.20
C VAL A 74 6.35 2.46 -2.74
N LEU A 75 7.23 3.38 -2.35
CA LEU A 75 7.35 3.89 -1.00
C LEU A 75 6.62 5.22 -0.86
N GLN A 76 5.76 5.33 0.13
CA GLN A 76 4.90 6.48 0.33
C GLN A 76 4.95 6.94 1.78
N TYR A 77 5.62 8.06 2.03
CA TYR A 77 5.78 8.59 3.39
C TYR A 77 4.54 9.36 3.86
N ILE A 78 4.16 9.10 5.10
CA ILE A 78 3.10 9.75 5.87
C ILE A 78 3.80 10.70 6.86
N ASP A 79 4.33 11.83 6.36
CA ASP A 79 5.04 12.83 7.17
C ASP A 79 4.18 14.09 7.44
N GLU A 80 4.21 14.60 8.68
CA GLU A 80 3.63 15.89 9.08
C GLU A 80 4.33 17.10 8.43
N THR A 81 5.60 16.99 8.04
CA THR A 81 6.38 18.18 7.62
C THR A 81 6.21 18.60 6.15
N GLN A 82 5.41 17.91 5.34
CA GLN A 82 5.01 18.36 3.98
C GLN A 82 6.20 18.85 3.12
N ARG A 83 7.38 18.25 3.27
CA ARG A 83 8.56 18.71 2.54
C ARG A 83 8.59 18.01 1.19
N SER A 84 7.96 18.68 0.22
CA SER A 84 8.12 18.55 -1.23
C SER A 84 7.61 17.28 -1.89
N ASN A 85 6.88 17.42 -3.00
CA ASN A 85 6.55 16.35 -3.94
C ASN A 85 7.84 15.88 -4.64
N PHE A 86 8.40 14.74 -4.25
CA PHE A 86 9.43 14.08 -5.03
C PHE A 86 8.88 12.75 -5.52
N ILE A 87 8.83 12.62 -6.85
CA ILE A 87 8.84 11.32 -7.52
C ILE A 87 10.31 11.10 -7.86
N TYR A 88 11.01 10.32 -7.04
CA TYR A 88 12.36 9.90 -7.37
C TYR A 88 12.39 8.39 -7.61
N ARG A 89 13.10 8.00 -8.66
CA ARG A 89 13.31 6.63 -9.07
C ARG A 89 14.72 6.23 -8.62
N HIS A 90 14.83 5.21 -7.78
CA HIS A 90 16.10 4.57 -7.47
C HIS A 90 15.99 3.10 -7.88
N GLU A 91 16.65 2.71 -8.98
CA GLU A 91 16.60 1.35 -9.54
C GLU A 91 15.16 0.86 -9.78
N HIS A 92 14.65 0.00 -8.88
CA HIS A 92 13.32 -0.63 -8.89
C HIS A 92 12.32 0.00 -7.90
N GLU A 93 12.71 1.10 -7.24
CA GLU A 93 11.90 1.80 -6.25
C GLU A 93 11.38 3.13 -6.80
N MET A 94 10.07 3.33 -6.68
CA MET A 94 9.41 4.62 -6.83
C MET A 94 9.11 5.18 -5.44
N VAL A 95 9.59 6.40 -5.17
CA VAL A 95 9.24 7.09 -3.92
C VAL A 95 8.24 8.20 -4.26
N PHE A 96 7.13 8.24 -3.53
CA PHE A 96 6.18 9.34 -3.53
C PHE A 96 6.13 9.96 -2.14
N SER A 97 6.36 11.26 -2.04
CA SER A 97 6.01 12.02 -0.85
C SER A 97 4.61 12.62 -1.01
N TRP A 98 3.80 12.51 0.05
CA TRP A 98 2.48 13.14 0.08
C TRP A 98 2.59 14.61 0.49
N CYS A 99 1.82 15.48 -0.18
CA CYS A 99 1.65 16.90 0.17
C CYS A 99 0.16 17.32 0.04
N PRO A 100 -0.30 18.39 0.71
CA PRO A 100 -1.66 18.90 0.52
C PRO A 100 -1.94 19.24 -0.94
N GLY A 101 -3.08 18.78 -1.46
CA GLY A 101 -3.47 18.95 -2.87
C GLY A 101 -2.92 17.86 -3.82
N SER A 102 -2.00 17.00 -3.35
CA SER A 102 -1.62 15.77 -4.05
C SER A 102 -2.63 14.64 -3.79
N ARG A 103 -2.61 13.61 -4.62
CA ARG A 103 -3.41 12.40 -4.41
C ARG A 103 -2.98 11.69 -3.13
N LEU A 104 -3.93 11.06 -2.42
CA LEU A 104 -3.57 10.25 -1.26
C LEU A 104 -2.70 9.07 -1.70
N PRO A 105 -1.83 8.55 -0.83
CA PRO A 105 -0.95 7.44 -1.17
C PRO A 105 -1.67 6.23 -1.82
N VAL A 106 -2.84 5.90 -1.30
CA VAL A 106 -3.70 4.82 -1.80
C VAL A 106 -4.26 5.07 -3.21
N ASP A 107 -4.44 6.32 -3.63
CA ASP A 107 -4.94 6.63 -4.99
C ASP A 107 -3.87 6.26 -6.05
N TYR A 108 -2.58 6.29 -5.69
CA TYR A 108 -1.51 5.75 -6.54
C TYR A 108 -1.58 4.23 -6.59
N ALA A 109 -1.79 3.55 -5.46
CA ALA A 109 -1.94 2.10 -5.42
C ALA A 109 -3.10 1.61 -6.30
N VAL A 110 -4.26 2.25 -6.22
CA VAL A 110 -5.42 1.96 -7.09
C VAL A 110 -5.07 2.17 -8.56
N SER A 111 -4.32 3.24 -8.88
CA SER A 111 -3.90 3.52 -10.26
C SER A 111 -2.94 2.47 -10.80
N ILE A 112 -2.05 1.94 -9.96
CA ILE A 112 -1.08 0.91 -10.32
C ILE A 112 -1.80 -0.42 -10.53
N MET A 113 -2.66 -0.81 -9.59
CA MET A 113 -3.49 -2.03 -9.72
C MET A 113 -4.34 -2.02 -10.99
N ASP A 114 -4.88 -0.86 -11.38
CA ASP A 114 -5.66 -0.70 -12.61
C ASP A 114 -4.85 -0.97 -13.90
N VAL A 115 -3.58 -0.56 -13.95
CA VAL A 115 -2.73 -0.77 -15.13
C VAL A 115 -2.07 -2.15 -15.14
N THR A 116 -1.90 -2.78 -13.98
CA THR A 116 -1.37 -4.13 -13.85
C THR A 116 -2.46 -5.21 -13.81
N HIS A 117 -3.74 -4.81 -13.97
CA HIS A 117 -4.91 -5.70 -13.97
C HIS A 117 -5.08 -6.54 -12.68
N CYS A 118 -4.48 -6.09 -11.58
CA CYS A 118 -4.56 -6.75 -10.29
C CYS A 118 -5.89 -6.37 -9.58
N LYS A 119 -6.73 -7.37 -9.27
CA LYS A 119 -8.11 -7.16 -8.77
C LYS A 119 -8.21 -6.98 -7.25
N SER A 120 -7.26 -7.54 -6.53
CA SER A 120 -7.18 -7.52 -5.07
C SER A 120 -5.74 -7.33 -4.64
N ILE A 121 -5.57 -6.91 -3.38
CA ILE A 121 -4.31 -6.94 -2.66
C ILE A 121 -4.19 -8.34 -2.07
N ASN A 122 -3.12 -9.05 -2.40
CA ASN A 122 -2.86 -10.38 -1.85
C ASN A 122 -2.66 -10.30 -0.33
N GLN A 123 -1.73 -9.46 0.12
CA GLN A 123 -1.52 -9.23 1.55
C GLN A 123 -1.48 -7.74 1.91
N PHE A 124 -2.30 -7.35 2.89
CA PHE A 124 -2.14 -6.09 3.61
C PHE A 124 -1.44 -6.34 4.95
N ILE A 125 -0.18 -5.96 5.03
CA ILE A 125 0.71 -6.26 6.15
C ILE A 125 0.83 -5.03 7.07
N ILE A 126 0.49 -5.20 8.33
CA ILE A 126 0.66 -4.19 9.38
C ILE A 126 1.93 -4.54 10.14
N ALA A 127 3.05 -3.97 9.69
CA ALA A 127 4.39 -4.19 10.26
C ALA A 127 4.76 -3.15 11.32
N GLY A 128 4.06 -2.01 11.35
CA GLY A 128 4.25 -0.99 12.38
C GLY A 128 3.13 0.03 12.36
N ILE A 129 2.75 0.50 13.55
CA ILE A 129 1.75 1.54 13.73
C ILE A 129 2.40 2.74 14.43
N PHE A 130 2.27 3.88 13.77
CA PHE A 130 2.68 5.17 14.30
C PHE A 130 1.51 5.89 14.97
N GLU A 131 1.78 7.01 15.64
CA GLU A 131 0.77 7.79 16.36
C GLU A 131 -0.22 8.50 15.43
N HIS A 132 0.11 8.67 14.15
CA HIS A 132 -0.74 9.34 13.18
C HIS A 132 -1.88 8.45 12.67
N ASP A 133 -2.98 9.11 12.31
CA ASP A 133 -4.18 8.44 11.83
C ASP A 133 -4.00 7.94 10.38
N SER A 134 -3.74 6.64 10.22
CA SER A 134 -3.62 5.97 8.91
C SER A 134 -4.98 5.62 8.30
N ILE A 135 -6.09 5.86 9.01
CA ILE A 135 -7.46 5.56 8.59
C ILE A 135 -7.83 6.16 7.22
N PRO A 136 -7.51 7.43 6.90
CA PRO A 136 -7.82 8.01 5.59
C PRO A 136 -7.20 7.26 4.40
N ILE A 137 -6.11 6.52 4.64
CA ILE A 137 -5.42 5.76 3.61
C ILE A 137 -6.00 4.34 3.53
N VAL A 138 -6.16 3.67 4.67
CA VAL A 138 -6.64 2.28 4.70
C VAL A 138 -8.13 2.14 4.33
N THR A 139 -8.94 3.18 4.55
CA THR A 139 -10.36 3.23 4.15
C THR A 139 -10.60 3.12 2.64
N LYS A 140 -9.60 3.47 1.83
CA LYS A 140 -9.69 3.45 0.37
C LYS A 140 -9.03 2.23 -0.26
N LEU A 141 -8.50 1.31 0.53
CA LEU A 141 -7.91 0.10 -0.01
C LEU A 141 -9.00 -0.71 -0.74
N PRO A 142 -8.67 -1.28 -1.91
CA PRO A 142 -9.58 -2.18 -2.62
C PRO A 142 -9.74 -3.50 -1.85
N LYS A 143 -10.33 -4.51 -2.49
CA LYS A 143 -10.44 -5.85 -1.91
C LYS A 143 -9.08 -6.37 -1.46
N ILE A 144 -9.02 -6.95 -0.26
CA ILE A 144 -7.84 -7.58 0.32
C ILE A 144 -8.13 -9.08 0.45
N ASP A 145 -7.18 -9.91 0.06
CA ASP A 145 -7.31 -11.36 0.22
C ASP A 145 -6.91 -11.74 1.65
N GLU A 146 -5.79 -11.25 2.16
CA GLU A 146 -5.36 -11.48 3.54
C GLU A 146 -4.82 -10.23 4.24
N VAL A 147 -5.24 -10.00 5.50
CA VAL A 147 -4.64 -9.00 6.39
C VAL A 147 -3.68 -9.69 7.35
N VAL A 148 -2.42 -9.26 7.39
CA VAL A 148 -1.41 -9.83 8.27
C VAL A 148 -0.95 -8.77 9.27
N VAL A 149 -1.16 -9.00 10.56
CA VAL A 149 -0.56 -8.19 11.63
C VAL A 149 0.71 -8.86 12.08
N GLU A 150 1.86 -8.25 11.82
CA GLU A 150 3.15 -8.78 12.24
C GLU A 150 3.42 -8.48 13.71
N HIS A 151 4.42 -9.18 14.27
CA HIS A 151 4.92 -8.88 15.59
C HIS A 151 5.65 -7.53 15.57
N ILE A 152 4.95 -6.47 15.95
CA ILE A 152 5.51 -5.12 16.03
C ILE A 152 6.46 -5.08 17.23
N TRP A 153 7.77 -5.12 16.96
CA TRP A 153 8.78 -4.98 17.99
C TRP A 153 8.64 -3.65 18.72
N HIS A 154 8.33 -3.74 20.01
CA HIS A 154 8.29 -2.57 20.88
C HIS A 154 9.72 -2.24 21.31
N PRO A 155 10.22 -1.00 21.13
CA PRO A 155 11.42 -0.59 21.82
C PRO A 155 11.17 -0.78 23.33
N LYS A 156 12.20 -1.23 24.07
CA LYS A 156 12.12 -1.59 25.51
C LYS A 156 11.63 -0.47 26.45
N PHE A 157 11.27 0.70 25.92
CA PHE A 157 10.95 1.93 26.65
C PHE A 157 9.60 2.57 26.26
N LEU A 158 8.65 1.83 25.65
CA LEU A 158 7.30 2.39 25.46
C LEU A 158 6.58 2.50 26.82
N THR A 159 6.01 3.67 27.09
CA THR A 159 5.12 3.86 28.24
C THR A 159 3.83 3.05 28.04
N TYR A 160 3.19 2.68 29.15
CA TYR A 160 1.88 2.01 29.14
C TYR A 160 0.85 2.76 28.27
N GLU A 161 0.83 4.09 28.36
CA GLU A 161 -0.10 4.93 27.58
C GLU A 161 0.19 4.86 26.07
N ALA A 162 1.47 4.88 25.67
CA ALA A 162 1.86 4.78 24.27
C ALA A 162 1.50 3.41 23.67
N LEU A 163 1.72 2.33 24.42
CA LEU A 163 1.36 0.98 23.97
C LEU A 163 -0.16 0.84 23.84
N ARG A 164 -0.93 1.34 24.83
CA ARG A 164 -2.40 1.37 24.76
C ARG A 164 -2.93 2.18 23.59
N HIS A 165 -2.27 3.30 23.27
CA HIS A 165 -2.61 4.14 22.14
C HIS A 165 -2.40 3.40 20.81
N LYS A 166 -1.26 2.73 20.64
CA LYS A 166 -0.96 1.91 19.45
C LYS A 166 -1.95 0.78 19.23
N GLU A 167 -2.28 0.03 20.29
CA GLU A 167 -3.29 -1.04 20.20
C GLU A 167 -4.68 -0.50 19.81
N ARG A 168 -5.05 0.69 20.29
CA ARG A 168 -6.31 1.35 19.88
C ARG A 168 -6.31 1.73 18.40
N ILE A 169 -5.18 2.23 17.87
CA ILE A 169 -5.06 2.54 16.44
C ILE A 169 -5.14 1.24 15.62
N LEU A 170 -4.42 0.19 16.04
CA LEU A 170 -4.46 -1.12 15.38
C LEU A 170 -5.88 -1.63 15.23
N LEU A 171 -6.68 -1.57 16.30
CA LEU A 171 -8.07 -1.99 16.26
C LEU A 171 -8.94 -1.16 15.31
N ARG A 172 -8.69 0.15 15.18
CA ARG A 172 -9.40 0.99 14.20
C ARG A 172 -9.02 0.63 12.77
N VAL A 173 -7.74 0.38 12.53
CA VAL A 173 -7.24 -0.06 11.22
C VAL A 173 -7.88 -1.38 10.85
N LEU A 174 -7.82 -2.38 11.75
CA LEU A 174 -8.46 -3.69 11.55
C LEU A 174 -9.96 -3.56 11.29
N LYS A 175 -10.68 -2.79 12.10
CA LYS A 175 -12.12 -2.54 11.89
C LYS A 175 -12.42 -1.93 10.52
N THR A 176 -11.48 -1.18 9.96
CA THR A 176 -11.63 -0.53 8.65
C THR A 176 -11.35 -1.48 7.50
N VAL A 177 -10.31 -2.30 7.60
CA VAL A 177 -9.88 -3.16 6.48
C VAL A 177 -10.59 -4.51 6.44
N LEU A 178 -10.98 -5.08 7.59
CA LEU A 178 -11.60 -6.41 7.64
C LEU A 178 -12.90 -6.53 6.83
N PRO A 179 -13.78 -5.51 6.74
CA PRO A 179 -14.96 -5.58 5.88
C PRO A 179 -14.66 -5.78 4.38
N VAL A 180 -13.46 -5.41 3.92
CA VAL A 180 -13.02 -5.60 2.52
C VAL A 180 -11.99 -6.74 2.39
N SER A 181 -11.77 -7.50 3.47
CA SER A 181 -10.77 -8.56 3.54
C SER A 181 -11.42 -9.94 3.55
N SER A 182 -10.71 -10.94 3.01
CA SER A 182 -11.19 -12.33 2.99
C SER A 182 -10.63 -13.14 4.17
N ALA A 183 -9.38 -12.89 4.56
CA ALA A 183 -8.73 -13.57 5.69
C ALA A 183 -7.96 -12.60 6.59
N VAL A 184 -7.66 -13.04 7.81
CA VAL A 184 -6.79 -12.31 8.74
C VAL A 184 -5.86 -13.24 9.52
N GLN A 185 -4.60 -12.86 9.59
CA GLN A 185 -3.60 -13.45 10.47
C GLN A 185 -3.11 -12.39 11.46
N VAL A 186 -3.20 -12.66 12.75
CA VAL A 186 -2.73 -11.77 13.81
C VAL A 186 -1.59 -12.43 14.58
N ASN A 187 -0.38 -11.89 14.41
CA ASN A 187 0.83 -12.26 15.13
C ASN A 187 1.25 -11.14 16.10
N TYR A 188 0.31 -10.54 16.81
CA TYR A 188 0.55 -9.41 17.69
C TYR A 188 0.11 -9.72 19.13
N PRO A 189 1.01 -9.64 20.13
CA PRO A 189 0.64 -9.87 21.52
C PRO A 189 -0.07 -8.63 22.07
N PHE A 190 -1.41 -8.66 22.11
CA PHE A 190 -2.16 -7.63 22.83
C PHE A 190 -1.88 -7.76 24.32
N GLN A 191 -1.19 -6.77 24.90
CA GLN A 191 -0.71 -6.79 26.29
C GLN A 191 -1.58 -5.93 27.20
N ILE A 192 -2.14 -4.82 26.70
CA ILE A 192 -2.81 -3.83 27.55
C ILE A 192 -4.33 -3.89 27.42
N LEU A 193 -4.84 -4.10 26.21
CA LEU A 193 -6.28 -4.21 25.98
C LEU A 193 -6.81 -5.53 26.57
N GLN A 194 -7.25 -5.45 27.83
CA GLN A 194 -7.98 -6.50 28.56
C GLN A 194 -9.29 -6.92 27.86
N ASN A 195 -9.73 -6.16 26.85
CA ASN A 195 -10.96 -6.42 26.13
C ASN A 195 -10.71 -7.25 24.86
N LEU A 196 -10.21 -8.48 25.03
CA LEU A 196 -10.16 -9.49 23.96
C LEU A 196 -11.54 -9.72 23.33
N ASN A 197 -12.64 -9.45 24.06
CA ASN A 197 -13.98 -9.50 23.50
C ASN A 197 -14.14 -8.51 22.35
N TYR A 198 -13.56 -7.31 22.42
CA TYR A 198 -13.64 -6.34 21.32
C TYR A 198 -12.87 -6.79 20.07
N LEU A 199 -11.68 -7.40 20.24
CA LEU A 199 -10.97 -8.03 19.13
C LEU A 199 -11.81 -9.17 18.54
N ARG A 200 -12.42 -10.00 19.40
CA ARG A 200 -13.31 -11.08 18.97
C ARG A 200 -14.52 -10.56 18.19
N GLU A 201 -15.13 -9.45 18.61
CA GLU A 201 -16.24 -8.82 17.86
C GLU A 201 -15.78 -8.34 16.48
N ILE A 202 -14.59 -7.75 16.37
CA ILE A 202 -14.04 -7.31 15.08
C ILE A 202 -13.75 -8.52 14.16
N LEU A 203 -13.28 -9.63 14.73
CA LEU A 203 -12.94 -10.84 13.99
C LEU A 203 -14.15 -11.73 13.65
N LYS A 204 -15.34 -11.47 14.21
CA LYS A 204 -16.59 -12.20 13.92
C LYS A 204 -17.19 -11.89 12.54
N GLY A 205 -16.53 -11.07 11.72
CA GLY A 205 -16.98 -10.74 10.37
C GLY A 205 -17.00 -11.96 9.43
N ASN A 206 -17.47 -11.74 8.20
CA ASN A 206 -17.50 -12.75 7.14
C ASN A 206 -16.09 -12.99 6.57
N LEU A 207 -15.21 -13.58 7.38
CA LEU A 207 -13.86 -13.97 6.98
C LEU A 207 -13.84 -15.46 6.65
N ASP A 208 -13.16 -15.81 5.55
CA ASP A 208 -12.92 -17.18 5.12
C ASP A 208 -11.94 -17.89 6.07
N ALA A 209 -11.00 -17.14 6.66
CA ALA A 209 -10.01 -17.66 7.60
C ALA A 209 -9.58 -16.63 8.65
N VAL A 210 -9.38 -17.11 9.88
CA VAL A 210 -8.84 -16.33 11.01
C VAL A 210 -7.72 -17.13 11.67
N THR A 211 -6.50 -16.60 11.67
CA THR A 211 -5.35 -17.21 12.34
C THR A 211 -4.84 -16.31 13.45
N LEU A 212 -4.80 -16.81 14.69
CA LEU A 212 -4.22 -16.12 15.83
C LEU A 212 -2.95 -16.87 16.26
N LYS A 213 -1.78 -16.25 16.13
CA LYS A 213 -0.54 -16.79 16.69
C LYS A 213 -0.23 -16.08 17.98
N ASN A 214 -0.45 -16.77 19.10
CA ASN A 214 -0.03 -16.27 20.39
C ASN A 214 1.41 -16.73 20.67
N TYR A 215 2.31 -15.78 20.91
CA TYR A 215 3.59 -16.06 21.53
C TYR A 215 3.40 -16.07 23.06
N TRP A 216 2.76 -17.12 23.58
CA TRP A 216 2.85 -17.46 25.01
C TRP A 216 3.88 -18.58 25.13
N GLY A 217 5.09 -18.20 25.53
CA GLY A 217 6.10 -19.05 26.14
C GLY A 217 6.56 -18.38 27.42
#